data_AF-A0A916UAC5-F1
#
_entry.id   AF-A0A916UAC5-F1
#
_cell.length_a   1.000
_cell.length_b   1.000
_cell.length_c   1.000
_cell.angle_alpha   90.00
_cell.angle_beta   90.00
_cell.angle_gamma   90.00
#
_symmetry.space_group_name_H-M   'P 1'
#
loop_
_entity.id
_entity.type
_entity.pdbx_description
1 polymer ?
#
loop_
_entity_poly.entity_id
_entity_poly.type
_entity_poly.pdbx_seq_one_letter_code
_entity_poly.pdbx_strand_id
1 'polypeptide(L)'
;MNMVTQEDFDFESFKREAIAGLYAGKKMTGTDGVLAPMMKHFLESMMTGELVHYFSGSKLAGQPNRKNGKSKKTVRSSGSGEFELETGRDRLSTFELKVVPKRQLIITEKL
;
A
#
# COMPACT_ATOMS: atom_id res chain seq x y z
N MET A 1 -20.79 6.79 10.23
CA MET A 1 -19.35 6.46 10.36
C MET A 1 -18.99 5.68 9.10
N ASN A 2 -18.62 6.37 8.02
CA ASN A 2 -18.41 5.71 6.73
C ASN A 2 -17.05 5.03 6.75
N MET A 3 -17.07 3.71 6.92
CA MET A 3 -15.94 2.86 6.61
C MET A 3 -15.71 3.01 5.11
N VAL A 4 -14.54 3.54 4.74
CA VAL A 4 -14.06 3.44 3.36
C VAL A 4 -13.82 1.95 3.14
N THR A 5 -14.76 1.29 2.45
CA THR A 5 -14.59 -0.07 1.97
C THR A 5 -13.47 -0.04 0.95
N GLN A 6 -12.27 -0.38 1.40
CA GLN A 6 -11.24 -0.90 0.51
C GLN A 6 -11.91 -2.08 -0.19
N GLU A 7 -11.97 -2.09 -1.53
CA GLU A 7 -12.44 -3.28 -2.24
C GLU A 7 -11.69 -4.48 -1.67
N ASP A 8 -12.44 -5.44 -1.12
CA ASP A 8 -11.82 -6.65 -0.57
C ASP A 8 -11.01 -7.28 -1.69
N PHE A 9 -9.71 -7.45 -1.44
CA PHE A 9 -8.84 -8.09 -2.42
C PHE A 9 -9.33 -9.52 -2.62
N ASP A 10 -9.90 -9.80 -3.79
CA ASP A 10 -10.39 -11.13 -4.13
C ASP A 10 -9.19 -12.07 -4.36
N PHE A 11 -8.79 -12.71 -3.26
CA PHE A 11 -7.66 -13.60 -3.22
C PHE A 11 -7.85 -14.83 -4.11
N GLU A 12 -9.08 -15.35 -4.23
CA GLU A 12 -9.34 -16.53 -5.05
C GLU A 12 -9.29 -16.21 -6.55
N SER A 13 -9.88 -15.08 -6.96
CA SER A 13 -9.75 -14.61 -8.35
C SER A 13 -8.30 -14.30 -8.70
N PHE A 14 -7.58 -13.60 -7.82
CA PHE A 14 -6.15 -13.36 -7.97
C PHE A 14 -5.36 -14.66 -8.14
N LYS A 15 -5.58 -15.64 -7.27
CA LYS A 15 -4.87 -16.93 -7.30
C LYS A 15 -5.09 -17.65 -8.63
N ARG A 16 -6.33 -17.69 -9.12
CA ARG A 16 -6.66 -18.30 -10.42
C ARG A 16 -5.92 -17.61 -11.57
N GLU A 17 -5.95 -16.28 -11.59
CA GLU A 17 -5.26 -15.49 -12.63
C GLU A 17 -3.75 -15.60 -12.56
N ALA A 18 -3.18 -15.61 -11.36
CA ALA A 18 -1.75 -15.75 -11.14
C ALA A 18 -1.26 -17.13 -11.62
N ILE A 19 -1.99 -18.20 -11.29
CA ILE A 19 -1.69 -19.57 -11.75
C ILE A 19 -1.76 -19.64 -13.28
N ALA A 20 -2.85 -19.14 -13.89
CA ALA A 20 -3.00 -19.12 -15.34
C ALA A 20 -1.89 -18.29 -16.03
N GLY A 21 -1.51 -17.15 -15.44
CA GLY A 21 -0.42 -16.31 -15.91
C GLY A 21 0.93 -17.00 -15.89
N LEU A 22 1.23 -17.76 -14.83
CA LEU A 22 2.46 -18.55 -14.74
C LEU A 22 2.51 -19.64 -15.80
N TYR A 23 1.41 -20.38 -16.02
CA TYR A 23 1.32 -21.36 -17.10
C TYR A 23 1.45 -20.73 -18.49
N ALA A 24 1.02 -19.48 -18.66
CA ALA A 24 1.19 -18.70 -19.90
C ALA A 24 2.60 -18.07 -20.05
N GLY A 25 3.52 -18.32 -19.12
CA GLY A 25 4.90 -17.82 -19.19
C GLY A 25 5.09 -16.37 -18.73
N LYS A 26 4.10 -15.76 -18.05
CA LYS A 26 4.30 -14.46 -17.41
C LYS A 26 5.34 -14.56 -16.30
N LYS A 27 6.08 -13.47 -16.08
CA LYS A 27 7.06 -13.41 -15.00
C LYS A 27 6.37 -13.52 -13.64
N MET A 28 7.02 -14.20 -12.69
CA MET A 28 6.52 -14.30 -11.33
C MET A 28 6.56 -12.94 -10.61
N THR A 29 7.67 -12.23 -10.76
CA THR A 29 7.97 -10.93 -10.14
C THR A 29 8.26 -9.87 -11.21
N GLY A 30 8.41 -8.61 -10.78
CA GLY A 30 8.59 -7.46 -11.68
C GLY A 30 7.33 -6.60 -11.75
N THR A 31 7.46 -5.43 -12.40
CA THR A 31 6.38 -4.45 -12.58
C THR A 31 5.11 -5.10 -13.16
N ASP A 32 5.30 -5.99 -14.14
CA ASP A 32 4.22 -6.73 -14.81
C ASP A 32 4.16 -8.20 -14.37
N GLY A 33 4.74 -8.53 -13.22
CA GLY A 33 4.74 -9.88 -12.66
C GLY A 33 3.37 -10.26 -12.10
N VAL A 34 3.05 -11.55 -12.11
CA VAL A 34 1.75 -12.03 -11.61
C VAL A 34 1.52 -11.71 -10.13
N LEU A 35 2.59 -11.55 -9.34
CA LEU A 35 2.50 -11.21 -7.90
C LEU A 35 2.44 -9.70 -7.63
N ALA A 36 2.58 -8.85 -8.64
CA ALA A 36 2.59 -7.40 -8.47
C ALA A 36 1.32 -6.84 -7.79
N PRO A 37 0.09 -7.29 -8.14
CA PRO A 37 -1.13 -6.82 -7.47
C PRO A 37 -1.18 -7.18 -5.98
N MET A 38 -0.70 -8.37 -5.61
CA MET A 38 -0.63 -8.81 -4.21
C MET A 38 0.36 -7.98 -3.41
N MET A 39 1.54 -7.70 -3.97
CA MET A 39 2.55 -6.88 -3.30
C MET A 39 2.05 -5.45 -3.08
N LYS A 40 1.38 -4.86 -4.09
CA LYS A 40 0.72 -3.57 -3.95
C LYS A 40 -0.30 -3.58 -2.82
N HIS A 41 -1.23 -4.54 -2.83
CA HIS A 41 -2.27 -4.64 -1.81
C HIS A 41 -1.70 -4.80 -0.40
N PHE A 42 -0.65 -5.60 -0.25
CA PHE A 42 0.05 -5.78 1.02
C PHE A 42 0.65 -4.46 1.55
N LEU A 43 1.41 -3.74 0.71
CA LEU A 43 2.03 -2.46 1.08
C LEU A 43 0.98 -1.40 1.43
N GLU A 44 -0.08 -1.26 0.62
CA GLU A 44 -1.17 -0.32 0.88
C GLU A 44 -1.91 -0.65 2.18
N SER A 45 -2.08 -1.93 2.50
CA SER A 45 -2.71 -2.39 3.74
C SER A 45 -1.85 -2.07 4.96
N MET A 46 -0.53 -2.28 4.88
CA MET A 46 0.40 -1.87 5.94
C MET A 46 0.34 -0.36 6.19
N MET A 47 0.43 0.45 5.12
CA MET A 47 0.38 1.92 5.22
C MET A 47 -0.97 2.41 5.78
N THR A 48 -2.07 1.76 5.38
CA THR A 48 -3.40 2.05 5.90
C THR A 48 -3.49 1.72 7.39
N GLY A 49 -2.92 0.59 7.81
CA GLY A 49 -2.82 0.19 9.21
C GLY A 49 -2.05 1.22 10.06
N GLU A 50 -0.90 1.68 9.59
CA GLU A 50 -0.12 2.73 10.28
C GLU A 50 -0.94 4.01 10.46
N LEU A 51 -1.64 4.43 9.41
CA LEU A 51 -2.45 5.64 9.43
C LEU A 51 -3.66 5.50 10.37
N VAL A 52 -4.31 4.33 10.40
CA VAL A 52 -5.40 4.04 11.37
C VAL A 52 -4.89 4.07 12.80
N HIS A 53 -3.71 3.50 13.05
CA HIS A 53 -3.07 3.54 14.37
C HIS A 53 -2.76 4.97 14.79
N TYR A 54 -2.16 5.77 13.90
CA TYR A 54 -1.86 7.18 14.14
C TYR A 54 -3.11 8.00 14.51
N PHE A 55 -4.20 7.87 13.74
CA PHE A 55 -5.44 8.60 14.05
C PHE A 55 -6.10 8.14 15.35
N SER A 56 -5.98 6.86 15.72
CA SER A 56 -6.44 6.38 17.02
C SER A 56 -5.69 7.07 18.16
N GLY A 57 -4.36 7.20 18.03
CA GLY A 57 -3.52 7.94 18.99
C GLY A 57 -3.85 9.43 19.05
N SER A 58 -3.97 10.12 17.91
CA SER A 58 -4.30 11.55 17.88
C SER A 58 -5.66 11.86 18.49
N LYS A 59 -6.66 10.99 18.29
CA LYS A 59 -7.98 11.14 18.92
C LYS A 59 -7.90 11.02 20.44
N LEU A 60 -7.15 10.05 20.96
CA LEU A 60 -6.92 9.89 22.40
C LEU A 60 -6.20 11.10 22.99
N ALA A 61 -5.27 11.71 22.24
CA ALA A 61 -4.54 12.91 22.64
C ALA A 61 -5.33 14.23 22.48
N GLY A 62 -6.60 14.17 22.03
CA GLY A 62 -7.43 15.37 21.83
C GLY A 62 -6.97 16.27 20.68
N GLN A 63 -6.11 15.79 19.77
CA GLN A 63 -5.61 16.60 18.67
C GLN A 63 -6.63 16.68 17.52
N PRO A 64 -6.92 17.88 16.98
CA PRO A 64 -7.88 18.05 15.90
C PRO A 64 -7.27 17.67 14.53
N ASN A 65 -6.82 16.43 14.36
CA ASN A 65 -6.31 15.92 13.09
C ASN A 65 -7.36 15.07 12.35
N ARG A 66 -7.39 15.15 11.02
CA ARG A 66 -8.33 14.42 10.15
C ARG A 66 -7.61 13.89 8.92
N LYS A 67 -8.20 12.89 8.25
CA LYS A 67 -7.70 12.38 6.96
C LYS A 67 -7.84 13.46 5.87
N ASN A 68 -6.83 13.58 5.02
CA ASN A 68 -6.77 14.52 3.90
C ASN A 68 -6.64 13.77 2.57
N GLY A 69 -7.72 13.09 2.19
CA GLY A 69 -7.78 12.32 0.96
C GLY A 69 -6.70 11.24 0.87
N LYS A 70 -6.38 10.86 -0.37
CA LYS A 70 -5.35 9.90 -0.72
C LYS A 70 -4.35 10.53 -1.68
N SER A 71 -3.11 10.06 -1.63
CA SER A 71 -2.03 10.46 -2.53
C SER A 71 -1.42 9.22 -3.17
N LYS A 72 -1.05 9.35 -4.44
CA LYS A 72 -0.36 8.30 -5.19
C LYS A 72 1.15 8.50 -5.11
N LYS A 73 1.88 7.40 -5.05
CA LYS A 73 3.34 7.39 -5.04
C LYS A 73 3.85 6.19 -5.80
N THR A 74 4.69 6.44 -6.80
CA THR A 74 5.37 5.39 -7.53
C THR A 74 6.68 5.02 -6.85
N VAL A 75 6.85 3.74 -6.53
CA VAL A 75 8.01 3.19 -5.84
C VAL A 75 8.63 2.06 -6.64
N ARG A 76 9.94 1.87 -6.49
CA ARG A 76 10.72 0.84 -7.17
C ARG A 76 11.26 -0.14 -6.15
N SER A 77 11.02 -1.43 -6.34
CA SER A 77 11.68 -2.50 -5.60
C SER A 77 12.83 -3.04 -6.43
N SER A 78 14.01 -3.16 -5.81
CA SER A 78 15.24 -3.63 -6.46
C SER A 78 15.12 -5.03 -7.10
N GLY A 79 14.16 -5.86 -6.66
CA GLY A 79 13.92 -7.20 -7.22
C GLY A 79 12.50 -7.45 -7.75
N SER A 80 11.57 -6.51 -7.52
CA SER A 80 10.15 -6.73 -7.82
C SER A 80 9.55 -5.71 -8.78
N GLY A 81 10.32 -4.72 -9.25
CA GLY A 81 9.87 -3.75 -10.25
C GLY A 81 9.23 -2.50 -9.66
N GLU A 82 8.49 -1.76 -10.48
CA GLU A 82 7.87 -0.48 -10.14
C GLU A 82 6.40 -0.68 -9.76
N PHE A 83 5.92 0.01 -8.73
CA PHE A 83 4.56 -0.07 -8.23
C PHE A 83 3.99 1.32 -8.00
N GLU A 84 2.77 1.57 -8.46
CA GLU A 84 1.98 2.73 -8.01
C GLU A 84 1.23 2.35 -6.74
N LEU A 85 1.58 2.98 -5.62
CA LEU A 85 0.90 2.84 -4.34
C LEU A 85 -0.02 4.02 -4.08
N GLU A 86 -1.19 3.74 -3.52
CA GLU A 86 -2.11 4.76 -3.01
C GLU A 86 -2.13 4.73 -1.48
N THR A 87 -1.89 5.88 -0.84
CA THR A 87 -1.91 5.99 0.62
C THR A 87 -2.67 7.22 1.10
N GLY A 88 -3.29 7.11 2.26
CA GLY A 88 -3.92 8.25 2.92
C GLY A 88 -2.88 9.21 3.49
N ARG A 89 -3.28 10.46 3.71
CA ARG A 89 -2.47 11.46 4.42
C ARG A 89 -3.27 12.12 5.52
N ASP A 90 -2.58 12.66 6.52
CA ASP A 90 -3.20 13.51 7.53
C ASP A 90 -3.23 14.98 7.09
N ARG A 91 -4.18 15.75 7.63
CA ARG A 91 -4.39 17.15 7.23
C ARG A 91 -3.32 18.08 7.77
N LEU A 92 -2.81 17.78 8.97
CA LEU A 92 -1.77 18.59 9.61
C LEU A 92 -0.36 18.25 9.11
N SER A 93 -0.20 17.22 8.27
CA SER A 93 1.09 16.74 7.75
C SER A 93 2.08 16.37 8.85
N THR A 94 1.57 15.89 9.98
CA THR A 94 2.35 15.50 11.16
C THR A 94 2.62 14.00 11.20
N PHE A 95 1.97 13.21 10.35
CA PHE A 95 2.20 11.78 10.23
C PHE A 95 3.29 11.47 9.20
N GLU A 96 4.21 10.58 9.57
CA GLU A 96 5.22 10.04 8.67
C GLU A 96 5.09 8.52 8.61
N LEU A 97 4.94 8.00 7.39
CA LEU A 97 4.86 6.56 7.10
C LEU A 97 6.21 5.90 7.36
N LYS A 98 6.21 4.73 8.00
CA LYS A 98 7.45 3.96 8.20
C LYS A 98 7.71 3.00 7.05
N VAL A 99 6.67 2.36 6.51
CA VAL A 99 6.82 1.43 5.37
C VAL A 99 7.45 2.11 4.16
N VAL A 100 6.94 3.29 3.80
CA VAL A 100 7.47 4.07 2.69
C VAL A 100 7.60 5.55 3.10
N PRO A 101 8.73 5.92 3.71
CA PRO A 101 9.02 7.27 4.16
C PRO A 101 8.86 8.34 3.08
N LYS A 102 8.73 9.60 3.53
CA LYS A 102 8.58 10.73 2.62
C LYS A 102 9.79 10.81 1.68
N ARG A 103 9.53 11.00 0.39
CA ARG A 103 10.54 11.06 -0.70
C ARG A 103 11.32 9.75 -0.96
N GLN A 104 11.10 8.67 -0.22
CA GLN A 104 11.72 7.38 -0.54
C GLN A 104 11.07 6.74 -1.76
N LEU A 105 11.80 6.62 -2.85
CA LEU A 105 11.31 6.01 -4.10
C LEU A 105 11.75 4.56 -4.28
N ILE A 106 12.65 4.06 -3.44
CA ILE A 106 13.20 2.70 -3.53
C ILE A 106 12.79 1.93 -2.26
N ILE A 107 12.13 0.79 -2.44
CA ILE A 107 11.84 -0.16 -1.36
C ILE A 107 13.01 -1.14 -1.30
N THR A 108 13.72 -1.12 -0.17
CA THR A 108 14.76 -2.08 0.17
C THR A 108 14.16 -3.28 0.90
N GLU A 109 14.89 -4.39 0.97
CA GLU A 109 14.48 -5.59 1.73
C GLU A 109 14.33 -5.35 3.24
N LYS A 110 14.79 -4.19 3.73
CA LYS A 110 14.58 -3.72 5.10
C LYS A 110 13.54 -2.61 5.10
N LEU A 111 12.46 -2.86 5.84
CA LEU A 111 11.44 -1.89 6.27
C LEU A 111 11.75 -1.44 7.70
#